data_AF-A0A6L7WRH8-F1
#
_entry.id   AF-A0A6L7WRH8-F1
#
_cell.length_a   1.000
_cell.length_b   1.000
_cell.length_c   1.000
_cell.angle_alpha   90.00
_cell.angle_beta   90.00
_cell.angle_gamma   90.00
#
_symmetry.space_group_name_H-M   'P 1'
#
loop_
_entity.id
_entity.type
_entity.pdbx_description
1 polymer ?
#
loop_
_entity_poly.entity_id
_entity_poly.type
_entity_poly.pdbx_seq_one_letter_code
_entity_poly.pdbx_strand_id
1 'polypeptide(L)'
;MGRTPAGETRERVFAFVRDRLLAGQPPTVREVQEALGFRAVRTAQQHLERLVEDGRLVAGRHRARGYRLPGSAPGARTVLAPVLGRVPAGALDEAIEDPDGYLPVDGRGAAAGDLFALRVRGESMTGAGILPGDLVIVRRQPNAANGDVVVARVG
;
A
#
# COMPACT_ATOMS: atom_id res chain seq x y z
N MET A 1 34.77 -13.54 -14.89
CA MET A 1 33.46 -13.07 -14.38
C MET A 1 33.51 -13.12 -12.85
N GLY A 2 33.68 -11.95 -12.22
CA GLY A 2 33.89 -11.83 -10.78
C GLY A 2 32.65 -12.23 -9.99
N ARG A 3 32.84 -13.03 -8.95
CA ARG A 3 31.81 -13.37 -7.96
C ARG A 3 31.43 -12.06 -7.26
N THR A 4 30.22 -11.56 -7.50
CA THR A 4 29.66 -10.48 -6.69
C THR A 4 29.69 -10.92 -5.22
N PRO A 5 30.19 -10.09 -4.29
CA PRO A 5 30.23 -10.43 -2.87
C PRO A 5 28.84 -10.85 -2.39
N ALA A 6 28.76 -11.94 -1.63
CA ALA A 6 27.50 -12.52 -1.17
C ALA A 6 26.61 -11.52 -0.39
N GLY A 7 27.20 -10.47 0.19
CA GLY A 7 26.51 -9.38 0.87
C GLY A 7 25.77 -8.43 -0.09
N GLU A 8 26.37 -8.06 -1.23
CA GLU A 8 25.77 -7.12 -2.18
C GLU A 8 24.54 -7.71 -2.88
N THR A 9 24.56 -9.03 -3.14
CA THR A 9 23.45 -9.70 -3.83
C THR A 9 22.21 -9.73 -2.94
N ARG A 10 22.37 -10.02 -1.64
CA ARG A 10 21.27 -10.02 -0.67
C ARG A 10 20.67 -8.63 -0.50
N GLU A 11 21.50 -7.60 -0.49
CA GLU A 11 21.07 -6.21 -0.38
C GLU A 11 20.29 -5.74 -1.60
N ARG A 12 20.69 -6.16 -2.79
CA ARG A 12 19.95 -5.91 -4.03
C ARG A 12 18.60 -6.62 -4.03
N VAL A 13 18.54 -7.86 -3.53
CA VAL A 13 17.26 -8.58 -3.35
C VAL A 13 16.35 -7.82 -2.39
N PHE A 14 16.88 -7.42 -1.24
CA PHE A 14 16.10 -6.68 -0.25
C PHE A 14 15.61 -5.34 -0.79
N ALA A 15 16.47 -4.55 -1.43
CA ALA A 15 16.11 -3.26 -2.01
C ALA A 15 14.99 -3.42 -3.04
N PHE A 16 15.13 -4.36 -3.97
CA PHE A 16 14.11 -4.63 -4.98
C PHE A 16 12.76 -5.02 -4.35
N VAL A 17 12.78 -5.95 -3.38
CA VAL A 17 11.55 -6.39 -2.72
C VAL A 17 10.92 -5.27 -1.90
N ARG A 18 11.72 -4.51 -1.15
CA ARG A 18 11.25 -3.36 -0.37
C ARG A 18 10.58 -2.33 -1.28
N ASP A 19 11.21 -1.94 -2.38
CA ASP A 19 10.69 -0.91 -3.27
C ASP A 19 9.37 -1.37 -3.93
N ARG A 20 9.28 -2.63 -4.33
CA ARG A 20 8.04 -3.25 -4.82
C ARG A 20 6.94 -3.32 -3.76
N LEU A 21 7.29 -3.62 -2.51
CA LEU A 21 6.34 -3.62 -1.40
C LEU A 21 5.83 -2.20 -1.09
N LEU A 22 6.70 -1.19 -1.12
CA LEU A 22 6.33 0.21 -0.94
C LEU A 22 5.46 0.74 -2.09
N ALA A 23 5.65 0.22 -3.31
CA ALA A 23 4.78 0.50 -4.46
C ALA A 23 3.43 -0.25 -4.42
N GLY A 24 3.16 -1.04 -3.38
CA GLY A 24 1.92 -1.83 -3.26
C GLY A 24 1.85 -3.06 -4.18
N GLN A 25 2.96 -3.44 -4.80
CA GLN A 25 3.07 -4.54 -5.77
C GLN A 25 4.00 -5.63 -5.23
N PRO A 26 3.57 -6.45 -4.25
CA PRO A 26 4.42 -7.48 -3.65
C PRO A 26 4.94 -8.45 -4.72
N PRO A 27 6.27 -8.59 -4.89
CA PRO A 27 6.83 -9.37 -5.96
C PRO A 27 6.75 -10.88 -5.65
N THR A 28 6.58 -11.67 -6.69
CA THR A 28 6.69 -13.13 -6.66
C THR A 28 8.17 -13.56 -6.69
N VAL A 29 8.44 -14.80 -6.27
CA VAL A 29 9.79 -15.38 -6.35
C VAL A 29 10.33 -15.37 -7.80
N ARG A 30 9.46 -15.56 -8.79
CA ARG A 30 9.83 -15.50 -10.22
C ARG A 30 10.20 -14.09 -10.66
N GLU A 31 9.44 -13.08 -10.25
CA GLU A 31 9.78 -11.68 -10.58
C GLU A 31 11.12 -11.27 -9.95
N VAL A 32 11.40 -11.70 -8.71
CA VAL A 32 12.70 -11.48 -8.07
C VAL A 32 13.82 -12.17 -8.86
N GLN A 33 13.58 -13.38 -9.36
CA GLN A 33 14.52 -14.10 -10.21
C GLN A 33 14.82 -13.33 -11.51
N GLU A 34 13.79 -12.94 -12.24
CA GLU A 34 13.91 -12.26 -13.54
C GLU A 34 14.55 -10.88 -13.38
N ALA A 35 14.09 -10.08 -12.43
CA ALA A 35 14.58 -8.71 -12.22
C ALA A 35 16.05 -8.65 -11.78
N LEU A 36 16.53 -9.66 -11.06
CA LEU A 36 17.90 -9.71 -10.57
C LEU A 36 18.81 -10.65 -11.39
N GLY A 37 18.27 -11.27 -12.44
CA GLY A 37 19.03 -12.11 -13.38
C GLY A 37 19.54 -13.41 -12.77
N PHE A 38 18.81 -13.99 -11.80
CA PHE A 38 19.20 -15.28 -11.22
C PHE A 38 18.96 -16.43 -12.20
N ARG A 39 19.94 -17.34 -12.30
CA ARG A 39 19.86 -18.52 -13.19
C ARG A 39 18.80 -19.53 -12.75
N ALA A 40 18.45 -19.55 -11.47
CA ALA A 40 17.49 -20.48 -10.91
C ALA A 40 16.54 -19.78 -9.93
N VAL A 41 15.25 -20.11 -10.01
CA VAL A 41 14.21 -19.67 -9.05
C VAL A 41 14.63 -19.95 -7.61
N ARG A 42 15.26 -21.11 -7.37
CA ARG A 42 15.72 -21.56 -6.05
C ARG A 42 16.74 -20.61 -5.43
N THR A 43 17.56 -19.94 -6.22
CA THR A 43 18.53 -18.96 -5.73
C THR A 43 17.82 -17.72 -5.19
N ALA A 44 16.82 -17.20 -5.94
CA ALA A 44 15.97 -16.10 -5.46
C ALA A 44 15.24 -16.49 -4.17
N GLN A 45 14.66 -17.70 -4.14
CA GLN A 45 13.97 -18.21 -2.96
C GLN A 45 14.88 -18.29 -1.73
N GLN A 46 16.10 -18.81 -1.86
CA GLN A 46 17.07 -18.90 -0.75
C GLN A 46 17.49 -17.53 -0.21
N HIS A 47 17.59 -16.51 -1.07
CA HIS A 47 17.85 -15.15 -0.61
C HIS A 47 16.66 -14.58 0.17
N LEU A 48 15.44 -14.82 -0.28
CA LEU A 48 14.22 -14.39 0.40
C LEU A 48 14.04 -15.09 1.75
N GLU A 49 14.31 -16.40 1.82
CA GLU A 49 14.28 -17.19 3.06
C GLU A 49 15.29 -16.63 4.08
N ARG A 50 16.53 -16.38 3.67
CA ARG A 50 17.54 -15.75 4.53
C ARG A 50 17.14 -14.36 5.00
N LEU A 51 16.52 -13.54 4.15
CA LEU A 51 16.02 -12.23 4.57
C LEU A 51 14.88 -12.33 5.60
N VAL A 52 14.12 -13.42 5.59
CA VAL A 52 13.12 -13.72 6.63
C VAL A 52 13.79 -14.18 7.92
N GLU A 53 14.80 -15.06 7.83
CA GLU A 53 15.61 -15.48 8.99
C GLU A 53 16.33 -14.29 9.65
N ASP A 54 16.85 -13.36 8.85
CA ASP A 54 17.48 -12.11 9.30
C ASP A 54 16.46 -11.09 9.88
N GLY A 55 15.16 -11.42 9.87
CA GLY A 55 14.10 -10.55 10.37
C GLY A 55 13.83 -9.32 9.49
N ARG A 56 14.43 -9.22 8.31
CA ARG A 56 14.30 -8.09 7.37
C ARG A 56 13.07 -8.19 6.48
N LEU A 57 12.54 -9.39 6.32
CA LEU A 57 11.25 -9.68 5.68
C LEU A 57 10.43 -10.60 6.59
N VAL A 58 9.12 -10.62 6.38
CA VAL A 58 8.20 -11.54 7.06
C VAL A 58 7.46 -12.34 6.01
N ALA A 59 7.55 -13.67 6.10
CA ALA A 59 6.75 -14.56 5.26
C ALA A 59 5.27 -14.48 5.67
N GLY A 60 4.41 -14.07 4.73
CA GLY A 60 2.96 -14.12 4.81
C GLY A 60 2.42 -15.53 4.60
N ARG A 61 1.20 -15.77 5.12
CA ARG A 61 0.56 -17.10 5.16
C ARG A 61 0.29 -17.74 3.78
N HIS A 62 0.27 -16.97 2.70
CA HIS A 62 0.14 -17.48 1.33
C HIS A 62 1.40 -17.19 0.51
N ARG A 63 2.18 -18.25 0.24
CA ARG A 63 3.49 -18.26 -0.44
C ARG A 63 3.54 -17.61 -1.85
N ALA A 64 2.39 -17.28 -2.44
CA ALA A 64 2.31 -16.70 -3.78
C ALA A 64 2.51 -15.16 -3.82
N ARG A 65 2.25 -14.42 -2.73
CA ARG A 65 2.42 -12.94 -2.63
C ARG A 65 2.88 -12.51 -1.23
N GLY A 66 3.44 -13.45 -0.49
CA GLY A 66 3.53 -13.40 0.96
C GLY A 66 4.89 -12.98 1.49
N TYR A 67 5.44 -11.84 1.05
CA TYR A 67 6.53 -11.21 1.80
C TYR A 67 6.06 -9.83 2.25
N ARG A 68 6.44 -9.44 3.46
CA ARG A 68 6.13 -8.13 4.05
C ARG A 68 7.34 -7.57 4.76
N LEU A 69 7.37 -6.26 4.95
CA LEU A 69 8.39 -5.62 5.79
C LEU A 69 8.05 -5.86 7.28
N PRO A 70 9.05 -6.15 8.13
CA PRO A 70 8.89 -6.22 9.58
C PRO A 70 8.39 -4.86 10.10
N GLY A 71 7.42 -4.87 11.01
CA GLY A 71 6.75 -3.66 11.49
C GLY A 71 5.54 -3.22 10.64
N SER A 72 5.37 -3.76 9.43
CA SER A 72 4.10 -3.66 8.70
C SER A 72 3.11 -4.61 9.37
N ALA A 73 2.06 -4.06 10.00
CA ALA A 73 1.14 -4.86 10.79
C ALA A 73 0.53 -6.01 9.96
N PRO A 74 0.30 -7.19 10.57
CA PRO A 74 -0.30 -8.31 9.86
C PRO A 74 -1.68 -7.92 9.33
N GLY A 75 -1.80 -7.73 8.02
CA GLY A 75 -3.05 -7.28 7.37
C GLY A 75 -2.99 -5.89 6.74
N ALA A 76 -1.87 -5.16 6.85
CA ALA A 76 -1.62 -3.95 6.07
C ALA A 76 -1.44 -4.33 4.60
N ARG A 77 -2.56 -4.35 3.85
CA ARG A 77 -2.53 -4.24 2.39
C ARG A 77 -2.30 -2.76 2.12
N THR A 78 -1.18 -2.39 1.52
CA THR A 78 -1.05 -1.05 0.95
C THR A 78 -2.08 -0.96 -0.17
N VAL A 79 -3.08 -0.09 0.00
CA VAL A 79 -4.11 0.17 -1.02
C VAL A 79 -3.78 1.53 -1.62
N LEU A 80 -3.94 1.65 -2.93
CA LEU A 80 -3.86 2.95 -3.59
C LEU A 80 -5.23 3.62 -3.47
N ALA A 81 -5.31 4.67 -2.67
CA ALA A 81 -6.51 5.48 -2.54
C ALA A 81 -6.47 6.60 -3.61
N PRO A 82 -7.42 6.65 -4.56
CA PRO A 82 -7.51 7.76 -5.50
C PRO A 82 -7.80 9.06 -4.77
N VAL A 83 -7.11 10.14 -5.15
CA VAL A 83 -7.38 11.50 -4.68
C VAL A 83 -8.49 12.07 -5.54
N LEU A 84 -9.68 12.21 -4.96
CA LEU A 84 -10.83 12.80 -5.62
C LEU A 84 -10.83 14.31 -5.33
N GLY A 85 -10.34 15.10 -6.28
CA GLY A 85 -10.14 16.54 -6.12
C GLY A 85 -11.42 17.35 -5.89
N ARG A 86 -12.53 16.91 -6.49
CA ARG A 86 -13.87 17.46 -6.29
C ARG A 86 -14.84 16.31 -6.13
N VAL A 87 -15.73 16.38 -5.14
CA VAL A 87 -16.90 15.50 -5.08
C VAL A 87 -17.93 16.11 -6.05
N PRO A 88 -18.20 15.51 -7.23
CA PRO A 88 -19.27 16.00 -8.07
C PRO A 88 -20.61 15.75 -7.37
N ALA A 89 -21.64 16.54 -7.68
CA ALA A 89 -22.99 16.39 -7.11
C ALA A 89 -23.69 15.06 -7.51
N GLY A 90 -23.04 14.22 -8.32
CA GLY A 90 -23.54 12.92 -8.81
C GLY A 90 -23.23 11.74 -7.88
N ALA A 91 -23.41 10.52 -8.40
CA ALA A 91 -23.11 9.29 -7.66
C ALA A 91 -21.59 9.17 -7.44
N LEU A 92 -21.16 8.76 -6.23
CA LEU A 92 -19.74 8.57 -5.93
C LEU A 92 -19.07 7.51 -6.83
N ASP A 93 -19.86 6.63 -7.46
CA ASP A 93 -19.35 5.59 -8.36
C ASP A 93 -18.72 6.15 -9.65
N GLU A 94 -19.16 7.33 -10.13
CA GLU A 94 -18.63 7.98 -11.34
C GLU A 94 -17.38 8.84 -11.06
N ALA A 95 -17.10 9.14 -9.79
CA ALA A 95 -16.00 10.03 -9.39
C ALA A 95 -14.59 9.39 -9.56
N ILE A 96 -14.53 8.09 -9.85
CA ILE A 96 -13.27 7.32 -9.94
C ILE A 96 -12.59 7.50 -11.32
N GLU A 97 -13.27 8.03 -12.33
CA GLU A 97 -12.77 8.03 -13.71
C GLU A 97 -11.57 8.96 -13.96
N ASP A 98 -11.38 10.03 -13.17
CA ASP A 98 -10.24 10.95 -13.34
C ASP A 98 -9.68 11.46 -11.99
N PRO A 99 -8.90 10.62 -11.26
CA PRO A 99 -8.31 11.02 -9.99
C PRO A 99 -7.11 11.95 -10.20
N ASP A 100 -6.98 12.97 -9.34
CA ASP A 100 -5.83 13.91 -9.32
C ASP A 100 -4.49 13.21 -8.98
N GLY A 101 -4.56 11.94 -8.58
CA GLY A 101 -3.43 11.08 -8.24
C GLY A 101 -3.85 9.92 -7.34
N TYR A 102 -2.88 9.12 -6.91
CA TYR A 102 -3.10 8.02 -5.97
C TYR A 102 -2.18 8.16 -4.76
N LEU A 103 -2.71 7.87 -3.57
CA LEU A 103 -1.96 7.83 -2.32
C LEU A 103 -1.82 6.40 -1.82
N PRO A 104 -0.60 5.92 -1.53
CA PRO A 104 -0.43 4.65 -0.85
C PRO A 104 -0.88 4.80 0.61
N VAL A 105 -1.85 4.00 1.02
CA VAL A 105 -2.40 4.01 2.39
C VAL A 105 -2.36 2.62 3.00
N ASP A 106 -2.16 2.56 4.31
CA ASP A 106 -2.30 1.33 5.08
C ASP A 106 -3.78 0.92 5.10
N GLY A 107 -4.15 -0.05 4.27
CA GLY A 107 -5.52 -0.55 4.13
C GLY A 107 -6.01 -1.41 5.30
N ARG A 108 -5.63 -1.07 6.53
CA ARG A 108 -6.11 -1.77 7.73
C ARG A 108 -7.64 -1.66 7.80
N GLY A 109 -8.33 -2.77 7.55
CA GLY A 109 -9.79 -2.86 7.70
C GLY A 109 -10.60 -2.21 6.57
N ALA A 110 -10.04 -2.08 5.36
CA ALA A 110 -10.79 -1.69 4.16
C ALA A 110 -10.41 -2.59 2.99
N ALA A 111 -11.38 -2.97 2.14
CA ALA A 111 -11.05 -3.69 0.91
C ALA A 111 -10.40 -2.73 -0.10
N ALA A 112 -9.68 -3.29 -1.08
CA ALA A 112 -9.20 -2.49 -2.21
C ALA A 112 -10.41 -1.96 -2.98
N GLY A 113 -10.48 -0.63 -3.17
CA GLY A 113 -11.63 0.05 -3.79
C GLY A 113 -12.56 0.76 -2.80
N ASP A 114 -12.47 0.48 -1.50
CA ASP A 114 -13.30 1.15 -0.50
C ASP A 114 -12.66 2.44 0.04
N LEU A 115 -11.39 2.71 -0.26
CA LEU A 115 -10.67 3.88 0.23
C LEU A 115 -10.51 4.91 -0.88
N PHE A 116 -10.76 6.17 -0.56
CA PHE A 116 -10.45 7.33 -1.41
C PHE A 116 -9.98 8.49 -0.55
N ALA A 117 -9.24 9.42 -1.14
CA ALA A 117 -8.76 10.62 -0.46
C ALA A 117 -9.51 11.86 -0.93
N LEU A 118 -9.84 12.76 -0.02
CA LEU A 118 -10.46 14.05 -0.32
C LEU A 118 -9.58 15.19 0.17
N ARG A 119 -9.55 16.28 -0.59
CA ARG A 119 -8.95 17.54 -0.14
C ARG A 119 -9.99 18.36 0.62
N VAL A 120 -9.71 18.67 1.87
CA VAL A 120 -10.60 19.45 2.73
C VAL A 120 -10.64 20.90 2.26
N ARG A 121 -11.85 21.46 2.17
CA ARG A 121 -12.10 22.88 1.91
C ARG A 121 -12.99 23.45 2.99
N GLY A 122 -12.61 24.61 3.51
CA GLY A 122 -13.31 25.28 4.61
C GLY A 122 -12.75 24.91 5.98
N GLU A 123 -13.23 25.62 7.00
CA GLU A 123 -12.65 25.61 8.36
C GLU A 123 -13.54 24.88 9.39
N SER A 124 -14.63 24.25 8.95
CA SER A 124 -15.65 23.63 9.81
C SER A 124 -15.11 22.51 10.72
N MET A 125 -13.99 21.89 10.35
CA MET A 125 -13.38 20.77 11.07
C MET A 125 -12.05 21.13 11.75
N THR A 126 -11.69 22.42 11.82
CA THR A 126 -10.45 22.89 12.45
C THR A 126 -10.34 22.49 13.92
N GLY A 127 -11.46 22.48 14.66
CA GLY A 127 -11.52 22.01 16.05
C GLY A 127 -11.20 20.52 16.26
N ALA A 128 -11.26 19.72 15.20
CA ALA A 128 -10.83 18.32 15.18
C ALA A 128 -9.39 18.14 14.64
N GLY A 129 -8.67 19.24 14.41
CA GLY A 129 -7.32 19.23 13.82
C GLY A 129 -7.29 19.00 12.31
N ILE A 130 -8.41 19.14 11.61
CA ILE A 130 -8.50 19.01 10.15
C ILE A 130 -8.52 20.42 9.56
N LEU A 131 -7.45 20.77 8.84
CA LEU A 131 -7.23 22.11 8.31
C LEU A 131 -7.58 22.22 6.82
N PRO A 132 -7.88 23.43 6.32
CA PRO A 132 -8.06 23.66 4.89
C PRO A 132 -6.83 23.21 4.10
N GLY A 133 -7.05 22.39 3.06
CA GLY A 133 -5.98 21.84 2.21
C GLY A 133 -5.49 20.46 2.63
N ASP A 134 -5.85 19.97 3.81
CA ASP A 134 -5.49 18.62 4.26
C ASP A 134 -6.11 17.55 3.36
N LEU A 135 -5.40 16.43 3.24
CA LEU A 135 -5.88 15.22 2.58
C LEU A 135 -6.38 14.24 3.63
N VAL A 136 -7.67 13.93 3.58
CA VAL A 136 -8.32 12.96 4.46
C VAL A 136 -8.59 11.66 3.72
N ILE A 137 -8.28 10.52 4.35
CA ILE A 137 -8.58 9.20 3.82
C ILE A 137 -9.95 8.77 4.31
N VAL A 138 -10.83 8.44 3.39
CA VAL A 138 -12.22 8.08 3.64
C VAL A 138 -12.45 6.64 3.24
N ARG A 139 -13.10 5.87 4.12
CA ARG A 139 -13.59 4.53 3.82
C ARG A 139 -15.07 4.59 3.45
N ARG A 140 -15.42 4.09 2.27
CA ARG A 140 -16.80 3.93 1.83
C ARG A 140 -17.45 2.81 2.64
N GLN A 141 -18.51 3.16 3.35
CA GLN A 141 -19.31 2.21 4.12
C GLN A 141 -20.73 2.75 4.27
N PRO A 142 -21.74 1.88 4.35
CA PRO A 142 -23.14 2.31 4.46
C PRO A 142 -23.51 2.82 5.86
N ASN A 143 -22.74 2.46 6.89
CA ASN A 143 -23.07 2.73 8.29
C ASN A 143 -21.92 3.52 8.97
N ALA A 144 -22.24 4.35 9.96
CA ALA A 144 -21.27 5.02 10.82
C ALA A 144 -21.70 4.92 12.29
N ALA A 145 -20.75 4.98 13.22
CA ALA A 145 -21.01 4.98 14.66
C ALA A 145 -21.00 6.41 15.21
N ASN A 146 -21.66 6.61 16.36
CA ASN A 146 -21.61 7.90 17.06
C ASN A 146 -20.17 8.22 17.47
N GLY A 147 -19.71 9.41 17.08
CA GLY A 147 -18.33 9.86 17.29
C GLY A 147 -17.43 9.70 16.07
N ASP A 148 -17.89 9.00 15.01
CA ASP A 148 -17.15 8.94 13.75
C ASP A 148 -17.18 10.29 13.03
N VAL A 149 -16.04 10.70 12.49
CA VAL A 149 -15.98 11.81 11.52
C VAL A 149 -16.37 11.25 10.16
N VAL A 150 -17.48 11.74 9.61
CA VAL A 150 -18.06 11.22 8.37
C VAL A 150 -18.11 12.27 7.27
N VAL A 151 -17.98 11.80 6.03
CA VAL A 151 -18.36 12.57 4.85
C VAL A 151 -19.71 12.04 4.41
N ALA A 152 -20.73 12.90 4.47
CA ALA A 152 -22.09 12.57 4.08
C ALA A 152 -22.59 13.57 3.04
N ARG A 153 -23.34 13.07 2.04
CA ARG A 153 -24.12 13.92 1.15
C ARG A 153 -25.53 14.01 1.73
N VAL A 154 -25.93 15.20 2.13
CA VAL A 154 -27.30 15.49 2.58
C VAL A 154 -28.00 16.18 1.41
N GLY A 155 -29.14 15.63 0.99
CA GLY A 155 -29.96 16.14 -0.11
C GLY A 155 -31.42 15.93 0.21
#